data_AF-A0A8T7E3I5-F1
#
_entry.id   AF-A0A8T7E3I5-F1
#
_cell.length_a   1.000
_cell.length_b   1.000
_cell.length_c   1.000
_cell.angle_alpha   90.00
_cell.angle_beta   90.00
_cell.angle_gamma   90.00
#
_symmetry.space_group_name_H-M   'P 1'
#
loop_
_entity.id
_entity.type
_entity.pdbx_description
1 polymer ?
#
loop_
_entity_poly.entity_id
_entity_poly.type
_entity_poly.pdbx_seq_one_letter_code
_entity_poly.pdbx_strand_id
1 'polypeptide(L)'
;MNWKRAASGIYASHPARVEGPIRVVAGLSDIVALMREKQSEPKIIVTNVAGGSAVSTIIRRAKAIVSTIGGPKSHIVVVARDYNMPCIVAAAELDLEALTDNTVMRMNEDGTIELADAEPGAQTATAETAAEDAAAAPAGESHTPAELEVLRAIGFAGAVETASDLVGCGEASDIRDTLTRLGTAGLVSSDSVITLMPAGEAVLASWFERDRAGLSPAEQDAMHEAFRPLDREIKSLASAWQEADAADDWDARLQTIEALTALHEATLAFLDSYASTLPRLAVFRERLGQACEKVLDGETEYFTGVKVDSYHTAWFSLHEDLLRLLARERDPE
;
A
#
# COMPACT_ATOMS: atom_id res chain seq x y z
N MET A 1 -16.23 28.88 15.78
CA MET A 1 -15.25 28.34 14.81
C MET A 1 -15.58 28.92 13.46
N ASN A 2 -14.71 29.78 12.93
CA ASN A 2 -14.78 30.19 11.53
C ASN A 2 -14.20 29.05 10.68
N TRP A 3 -14.86 28.75 9.58
CA TRP A 3 -14.45 27.72 8.63
C TRP A 3 -13.90 28.42 7.40
N LYS A 4 -12.69 28.06 7.01
CA LYS A 4 -12.05 28.56 5.80
C LYS A 4 -11.97 27.42 4.80
N ARG A 5 -12.50 27.65 3.59
CA ARG A 5 -12.33 26.72 2.48
C ARG A 5 -10.85 26.55 2.20
N ALA A 6 -10.38 25.30 2.26
CA ALA A 6 -8.98 24.93 2.07
C ALA A 6 -8.75 24.29 0.71
N ALA A 7 -9.67 23.44 0.25
CA ALA A 7 -9.57 22.77 -1.04
C ALA A 7 -10.94 22.26 -1.52
N SER A 8 -10.96 21.72 -2.74
CA SER A 8 -12.02 20.84 -3.23
C SER A 8 -11.40 19.64 -3.94
N GLY A 9 -12.08 18.50 -3.87
CA GLY A 9 -11.70 17.28 -4.58
C GLY A 9 -12.92 16.51 -5.05
N ILE A 10 -12.68 15.34 -5.62
CA ILE A 10 -13.74 14.43 -6.08
C ILE A 10 -14.10 13.49 -4.94
N TYR A 11 -15.36 13.50 -4.52
CA TYR A 11 -15.87 12.53 -3.54
C TYR A 11 -15.98 11.17 -4.22
N ALA A 12 -15.06 10.26 -3.92
CA ALA A 12 -14.85 9.03 -4.69
C ALA A 12 -15.42 7.77 -4.02
N SER A 13 -15.66 7.82 -2.71
CA SER A 13 -16.24 6.72 -1.93
C SER A 13 -17.06 7.28 -0.76
N HIS A 14 -18.26 6.75 -0.54
CA HIS A 14 -19.13 7.00 0.63
C HIS A 14 -19.34 8.48 1.00
N PRO A 15 -20.11 9.26 0.20
CA PRO A 15 -20.43 10.66 0.46
C PRO A 15 -21.05 10.86 1.85
N ALA A 16 -20.31 11.52 2.74
CA ALA A 16 -20.77 11.85 4.08
C ALA A 16 -20.13 13.15 4.56
N ARG A 17 -20.88 13.94 5.35
CA ARG A 17 -20.30 15.04 6.09
C ARG A 17 -19.50 14.50 7.28
N VAL A 18 -18.18 14.68 7.26
CA VAL A 18 -17.27 14.18 8.30
C VAL A 18 -16.48 15.34 8.90
N GLU A 19 -16.42 15.41 10.23
CA GLU A 19 -15.69 16.43 10.97
C GLU A 19 -14.71 15.81 11.96
N GLY A 20 -13.53 16.40 12.06
CA GLY A 20 -12.67 16.27 13.23
C GLY A 20 -11.19 16.46 12.92
N PRO A 21 -10.30 16.06 13.85
CA PRO A 21 -8.88 16.34 13.75
C PRO A 21 -8.27 15.61 12.56
N ILE A 22 -7.39 16.31 11.83
CA ILE A 22 -6.61 15.70 10.76
C ILE A 22 -5.31 15.07 11.26
N ARG A 23 -4.83 14.11 10.49
CA ARG A 23 -3.45 13.61 10.55
C ARG A 23 -2.87 13.64 9.14
N VAL A 24 -1.73 14.29 8.96
CA VAL A 24 -1.02 14.30 7.68
C VAL A 24 -0.14 13.05 7.59
N VAL A 25 -0.19 12.36 6.45
CA VAL A 25 0.62 11.19 6.14
C VAL A 25 1.22 11.35 4.75
N ALA A 26 2.45 11.88 4.68
CA ALA A 26 3.15 12.15 3.42
C ALA A 26 4.18 11.06 3.05
N GLY A 27 4.54 10.21 4.01
CA GLY A 27 5.50 9.13 3.76
C GLY A 27 5.55 8.10 4.89
N LEU A 28 6.53 7.21 4.79
CA LEU A 28 6.71 6.08 5.71
C LEU A 28 6.83 6.51 7.17
N SER A 29 7.61 7.56 7.45
CA SER A 29 7.78 8.09 8.81
C SER A 29 6.46 8.49 9.46
N ASP A 30 5.53 9.04 8.67
CA ASP A 30 4.23 9.49 9.16
C ASP A 30 3.27 8.33 9.40
N ILE A 31 3.38 7.27 8.57
CA ILE A 31 2.65 6.01 8.80
C ILE A 31 3.11 5.42 10.13
N VAL A 32 4.42 5.30 10.36
CA VAL A 32 4.95 4.78 11.63
C VAL A 32 4.48 5.63 12.82
N ALA A 33 4.52 6.95 12.69
CA ALA A 33 4.04 7.86 13.73
C ALA A 33 2.54 7.66 14.02
N LEU A 34 1.70 7.62 12.98
CA LEU A 34 0.26 7.36 13.10
C LEU A 34 -0.02 6.03 13.80
N MET A 35 0.75 4.98 13.51
CA MET A 35 0.55 3.67 14.11
C MET A 35 0.97 3.64 15.59
N ARG A 36 2.02 4.39 15.96
CA ARG A 36 2.49 4.52 17.34
C ARG A 36 1.59 5.41 18.21
N GLU A 37 0.73 6.24 17.62
CA GLU A 37 -0.27 7.01 18.38
C GLU A 37 -1.17 6.03 19.17
N LYS A 38 -1.38 6.33 20.47
CA LYS A 38 -2.35 5.57 21.28
C LYS A 38 -3.69 5.60 20.56
N GLN A 39 -4.39 4.46 20.56
CA GLN A 39 -5.71 4.33 19.93
C GLN A 39 -6.68 5.37 20.52
N SER A 40 -6.76 6.52 19.87
CA SER A 40 -7.66 7.64 20.17
C SER A 40 -8.82 7.64 19.18
N GLU A 41 -9.75 8.57 19.31
CA GLU A 41 -10.80 8.74 18.31
C GLU A 41 -10.20 8.82 16.89
N PRO A 42 -10.80 8.12 15.91
CA PRO A 42 -10.24 8.02 14.57
C PRO A 42 -10.21 9.40 13.89
N LYS A 43 -9.08 9.69 13.23
CA LYS A 43 -8.76 11.00 12.63
C LYS A 43 -9.07 10.99 11.13
N ILE A 44 -9.21 12.19 10.55
CA ILE A 44 -9.27 12.31 9.08
C ILE A 44 -7.84 12.28 8.57
N ILE A 45 -7.51 11.33 7.69
CA ILE A 45 -6.13 11.20 7.19
C ILE A 45 -6.00 11.94 5.87
N VAL A 46 -5.03 12.84 5.79
CA VAL A 46 -4.68 13.57 4.57
C VAL A 46 -3.36 13.01 4.04
N THR A 47 -3.34 12.51 2.81
CA THR A 47 -2.18 11.77 2.28
C THR A 47 -1.94 11.97 0.78
N ASN A 48 -0.69 11.90 0.36
CA ASN A 48 -0.29 11.71 -1.04
C ASN A 48 0.22 10.28 -1.30
N VAL A 49 0.14 9.38 -0.31
CA VAL A 49 0.66 8.02 -0.43
C VAL A 49 -0.35 7.16 -1.19
N ALA A 50 0.03 6.72 -2.39
CA ALA A 50 -0.76 5.83 -3.24
C ALA A 50 -0.26 4.36 -3.23
N GLY A 51 0.74 4.04 -2.40
CA GLY A 51 1.27 2.69 -2.23
C GLY A 51 0.27 1.80 -1.47
N GLY A 52 -0.17 0.71 -2.08
CA GLY A 52 -1.30 -0.10 -1.65
C GLY A 52 -1.21 -0.75 -0.28
N SER A 53 -0.06 -1.29 0.10
CA SER A 53 0.15 -1.82 1.43
C SER A 53 0.10 -0.72 2.51
N ALA A 54 0.66 0.45 2.25
CA ALA A 54 0.56 1.62 3.13
C ALA A 54 -0.89 2.12 3.29
N VAL A 55 -1.67 2.15 2.20
CA VAL A 55 -3.08 2.56 2.22
C VAL A 55 -3.92 1.64 3.13
N SER A 56 -3.70 0.32 3.07
CA SER A 56 -4.42 -0.63 3.93
C SER A 56 -4.12 -0.45 5.43
N THR A 57 -2.91 -0.01 5.76
CA THR A 57 -2.48 0.29 7.13
C THR A 57 -3.12 1.60 7.61
N ILE A 58 -3.07 2.64 6.77
CA ILE A 58 -3.64 3.96 7.04
C ILE A 58 -5.16 3.87 7.27
N ILE A 59 -5.87 3.13 6.42
CA ILE A 59 -7.34 3.15 6.43
C ILE A 59 -7.95 2.60 7.70
N ARG A 60 -7.29 1.65 8.36
CA ARG A 60 -7.76 1.03 9.61
C ARG A 60 -7.73 1.99 10.80
N ARG A 61 -6.95 3.06 10.73
CA ARG A 61 -6.91 4.14 11.73
C ARG A 61 -7.67 5.40 11.32
N ALA A 62 -8.20 5.44 10.10
CA ALA A 62 -8.93 6.59 9.58
C ALA A 62 -10.43 6.53 9.91
N LYS A 63 -11.06 7.70 10.08
CA LYS A 63 -12.53 7.82 9.94
C LYS A 63 -12.98 8.37 8.59
N ALA A 64 -12.03 8.97 7.85
CA ALA A 64 -12.19 9.44 6.49
C ALA A 64 -10.79 9.69 5.90
N ILE A 65 -10.70 9.67 4.57
CA ILE A 65 -9.46 9.86 3.82
C ILE A 65 -9.60 11.05 2.87
N VAL A 66 -8.56 11.88 2.82
CA VAL A 66 -8.37 12.87 1.77
C VAL A 66 -7.05 12.60 1.08
N SER A 67 -7.09 12.35 -0.23
CA SER A 67 -5.89 12.24 -1.04
C SER A 67 -5.67 13.46 -1.89
N THR A 68 -4.44 13.97 -1.89
CA THR A 68 -4.05 15.10 -2.76
C THR A 68 -3.84 14.67 -4.21
N ILE A 69 -3.61 13.38 -4.44
CA ILE A 69 -3.40 12.77 -5.76
C ILE A 69 -4.44 11.67 -6.03
N GLY A 70 -4.44 11.16 -7.26
CA GLY A 70 -5.26 10.02 -7.66
C GLY A 70 -6.67 10.39 -8.13
N GLY A 71 -7.18 9.60 -9.08
CA GLY A 71 -8.54 9.73 -9.60
C GLY A 71 -9.56 8.83 -8.88
N PRO A 72 -10.84 8.86 -9.30
CA PRO A 72 -11.92 8.05 -8.73
C PRO A 72 -11.74 6.52 -8.83
N LYS A 73 -10.76 6.08 -9.64
CA LYS A 73 -10.36 4.68 -9.87
C LYS A 73 -9.01 4.34 -9.25
N SER A 74 -8.42 5.26 -8.48
CA SER A 74 -7.14 5.04 -7.82
C SER A 74 -7.26 4.04 -6.68
N HIS A 75 -6.17 3.35 -6.37
CA HIS A 75 -6.16 2.27 -5.40
C HIS A 75 -6.66 2.70 -4.01
N ILE A 76 -6.38 3.94 -3.58
CA ILE A 76 -6.89 4.47 -2.31
C ILE A 76 -8.42 4.54 -2.25
N VAL A 77 -9.08 4.77 -3.39
CA VAL A 77 -10.55 4.76 -3.50
C VAL A 77 -11.07 3.34 -3.42
N VAL A 78 -10.40 2.38 -4.07
CA VAL A 78 -10.77 0.97 -4.02
C VAL A 78 -10.75 0.47 -2.58
N VAL A 79 -9.63 0.67 -1.89
CA VAL A 79 -9.51 0.31 -0.48
C VAL A 79 -10.54 1.06 0.37
N ALA A 80 -10.82 2.34 0.09
CA ALA A 80 -11.84 3.09 0.81
C ALA A 80 -13.26 2.54 0.64
N ARG A 81 -13.63 2.03 -0.53
CA ARG A 81 -14.93 1.40 -0.74
C ARG A 81 -15.08 0.12 0.06
N ASP A 82 -14.07 -0.74 0.07
CA ASP A 82 -14.07 -2.03 0.80
C ASP A 82 -14.19 -1.88 2.32
N TYR A 83 -13.77 -0.73 2.86
CA TYR A 83 -13.88 -0.39 4.29
C TYR A 83 -15.09 0.51 4.60
N ASN A 84 -15.97 0.78 3.64
CA ASN A 84 -17.07 1.76 3.76
C ASN A 84 -16.62 3.14 4.25
N MET A 85 -15.44 3.57 3.79
CA MET A 85 -14.74 4.76 4.27
C MET A 85 -15.05 5.97 3.37
N PRO A 86 -15.48 7.11 3.95
CA PRO A 86 -15.60 8.36 3.23
C PRO A 86 -14.24 8.81 2.67
N CYS A 87 -14.15 9.02 1.35
CA CYS A 87 -12.89 9.36 0.69
C CYS A 87 -13.06 10.45 -0.39
N ILE A 88 -12.28 11.51 -0.26
CA ILE A 88 -12.10 12.54 -1.30
C ILE A 88 -10.70 12.38 -1.91
N VAL A 89 -10.60 12.43 -3.24
CA VAL A 89 -9.33 12.38 -3.98
C VAL A 89 -9.15 13.60 -4.88
N ALA A 90 -7.96 13.76 -5.46
CA ALA A 90 -7.59 14.90 -6.29
C ALA A 90 -7.72 16.27 -5.58
N ALA A 91 -7.53 16.30 -4.26
CA ALA A 91 -7.48 17.53 -3.48
C ALA A 91 -6.10 18.21 -3.60
N ALA A 92 -5.65 18.49 -4.82
CA ALA A 92 -4.30 18.98 -5.11
C ALA A 92 -4.01 20.38 -4.53
N GLU A 93 -5.06 21.13 -4.16
CA GLU A 93 -4.96 22.43 -3.49
C GLU A 93 -4.49 22.32 -2.03
N LEU A 94 -4.50 21.12 -1.43
CA LEU A 94 -3.97 20.89 -0.09
C LEU A 94 -2.46 20.74 -0.14
N ASP A 95 -1.78 21.71 0.45
CA ASP A 95 -0.36 21.61 0.76
C ASP A 95 -0.17 20.80 2.05
N LEU A 96 0.39 19.59 1.93
CA LEU A 96 0.65 18.69 3.05
C LEU A 96 1.66 19.28 4.04
N GLU A 97 2.58 20.14 3.60
CA GLU A 97 3.61 20.75 4.46
C GLU A 97 3.05 21.92 5.29
N ALA A 98 2.01 22.58 4.77
CA ALA A 98 1.34 23.69 5.46
C ALA A 98 0.23 23.24 6.43
N LEU A 99 -0.15 21.96 6.38
CA LEU A 99 -1.18 21.39 7.26
C LEU A 99 -0.59 20.97 8.61
N THR A 100 -1.19 21.46 9.69
CA THR A 100 -0.81 21.06 11.05
C THR A 100 -1.68 19.90 11.52
N ASP A 101 -1.05 18.87 12.08
CA ASP A 101 -1.75 17.77 12.73
C ASP A 101 -2.72 18.26 13.81
N ASN A 102 -3.84 17.54 13.95
CA ASN A 102 -4.96 17.85 14.84
C ASN A 102 -5.73 19.14 14.52
N THR A 103 -5.43 19.82 13.41
CA THR A 103 -6.32 20.86 12.88
C THR A 103 -7.68 20.24 12.57
N VAL A 104 -8.76 20.90 12.97
CA VAL A 104 -10.11 20.38 12.70
C VAL A 104 -10.45 20.63 11.24
N MET A 105 -10.74 19.56 10.51
CA MET A 105 -11.20 19.61 9.12
C MET A 105 -12.63 19.11 9.02
N ARG A 106 -13.36 19.71 8.08
CA ARG A 106 -14.68 19.28 7.64
C ARG A 106 -14.61 18.88 6.18
N MET A 107 -15.09 17.68 5.90
CA MET A 107 -15.41 17.19 4.57
C MET A 107 -16.91 17.36 4.36
N ASN A 108 -17.31 18.04 3.30
CA ASN A 108 -18.72 18.21 2.92
C ASN A 108 -19.10 17.20 1.82
N GLU A 109 -20.39 16.92 1.70
CA GLU A 109 -20.94 15.95 0.72
C GLU A 109 -20.70 16.37 -0.74
N ASP A 110 -20.47 17.66 -0.99
CA ASP A 110 -20.18 18.21 -2.31
C ASP A 110 -18.70 18.11 -2.71
N GLY A 111 -17.84 17.51 -1.86
CA GLY A 111 -16.41 17.38 -2.10
C GLY A 111 -15.59 18.61 -1.68
N THR A 112 -16.20 19.61 -1.03
CA THR A 112 -15.47 20.74 -0.46
C THR A 112 -14.83 20.38 0.88
N ILE A 113 -13.64 20.94 1.11
CA ILE A 113 -12.84 20.73 2.31
C ILE A 113 -12.65 22.07 3.01
N GLU A 114 -13.00 22.13 4.29
CA GLU A 114 -12.89 23.32 5.13
C GLU A 114 -12.01 23.03 6.34
N LEU A 115 -11.17 23.99 6.72
CA LEU A 115 -10.35 23.96 7.94
C LEU A 115 -10.90 24.97 8.94
N ALA A 116 -10.92 24.61 10.22
CA ALA A 116 -11.25 25.54 11.29
C ALA A 116 -10.06 26.47 11.58
N ASP A 117 -10.32 27.77 11.78
CA ASP A 117 -9.30 28.69 12.29
C ASP A 117 -8.80 28.22 13.66
N ALA A 118 -7.49 28.00 13.79
CA ALA A 118 -6.87 27.62 15.05
C ALA A 118 -6.88 28.81 16.03
N GLU A 119 -7.49 28.65 17.22
CA GLU A 119 -7.17 29.54 18.34
C GLU A 119 -5.73 29.26 18.80
N PRO A 120 -4.91 30.29 19.04
CA PRO A 120 -3.52 30.09 19.43
C PRO A 120 -3.47 29.68 20.91
N GLY A 121 -3.24 28.39 21.19
CA GLY A 121 -3.04 27.96 22.56
C GLY A 121 -2.82 26.46 22.75
N ALA A 122 -1.55 26.04 22.69
CA ALA A 122 -0.86 25.29 23.75
C ALA A 122 0.37 24.59 23.15
N GLN A 123 1.48 25.31 23.12
CA GLN A 123 2.80 24.69 23.10
C GLN A 123 2.90 23.74 24.30
N THR A 124 3.12 22.46 24.03
CA THR A 124 3.78 21.59 24.99
C THR A 124 5.05 21.06 24.34
N ALA A 125 6.14 21.73 24.69
CA ALA A 125 7.46 21.17 24.54
C ALA A 125 7.59 19.96 25.47
N THR A 126 8.07 18.85 24.95
CA THR A 126 9.11 18.06 25.62
C THR A 126 9.98 17.45 24.54
N ALA A 127 11.24 17.87 24.55
CA ALA A 127 12.32 17.20 23.87
C ALA A 127 12.65 15.94 24.68
N GLU A 128 12.66 14.78 24.01
CA GLU A 128 13.46 13.65 24.45
C GLU A 128 14.29 13.16 23.27
N THR A 129 15.56 13.54 23.34
CA THR A 129 16.66 12.93 22.62
C THR A 129 16.79 11.48 23.09
N ALA A 130 16.51 10.53 22.20
CA ALA A 130 17.05 9.18 22.30
C ALA A 130 18.11 9.03 21.19
N ALA A 131 19.35 9.26 21.57
CA ALA A 131 20.49 8.70 20.87
C ALA A 131 20.49 7.20 21.18
N GLU A 132 20.51 6.35 20.17
CA GLU A 132 20.84 4.94 20.35
C GLU A 132 21.58 4.37 19.14
N ASP A 133 22.63 3.65 19.50
CA ASP A 133 23.73 3.07 18.73
C ASP A 133 23.44 2.69 17.27
N ALA A 134 24.24 3.28 16.38
CA ALA A 134 24.59 2.66 15.11
C ALA A 134 25.51 1.45 15.36
N ALA A 135 24.92 0.35 15.82
CA ALA A 135 25.61 -0.93 15.79
C ALA A 135 25.70 -1.38 14.32
N ALA A 136 26.93 -1.37 13.80
CA ALA A 136 27.24 -1.91 12.48
C ALA A 136 26.68 -3.32 12.34
N ALA A 137 25.96 -3.57 11.23
CA ALA A 137 25.41 -4.86 10.90
C ALA A 137 26.48 -5.96 10.97
N PRO A 138 26.22 -7.11 11.61
CA PRO A 138 27.07 -8.27 11.41
C PRO A 138 26.95 -8.70 9.95
N ALA A 139 28.01 -8.50 9.20
CA ALA A 139 28.18 -9.05 7.87
C ALA A 139 28.14 -10.59 7.97
N GLY A 140 27.15 -11.23 7.34
CA GLY A 140 27.30 -12.61 6.89
C GLY A 140 26.19 -13.63 7.20
N GLU A 141 25.01 -13.25 7.71
CA GLU A 141 23.91 -14.23 7.84
C GLU A 141 23.07 -14.32 6.57
N SER A 142 22.99 -15.51 5.98
CA SER A 142 22.12 -15.80 4.85
C SER A 142 20.67 -15.91 5.35
N HIS A 143 19.84 -14.92 5.05
CA HIS A 143 18.40 -14.99 5.31
C HIS A 143 17.71 -15.93 4.33
N THR A 144 16.70 -16.64 4.83
CA THR A 144 15.84 -17.52 4.03
C THR A 144 14.94 -16.69 3.10
N PRO A 145 14.46 -17.25 1.96
CA PRO A 145 13.50 -16.56 1.10
C PRO A 145 12.26 -16.07 1.84
N ALA A 146 11.70 -16.89 2.75
CA ALA A 146 10.53 -16.52 3.55
C ALA A 146 10.78 -15.32 4.48
N GLU A 147 11.97 -15.23 5.09
CA GLU A 147 12.35 -14.05 5.90
C GLU A 147 12.44 -12.79 5.05
N LEU A 148 13.03 -12.89 3.85
CA LEU A 148 13.15 -11.77 2.92
C LEU A 148 11.78 -11.31 2.40
N GLU A 149 10.85 -12.24 2.18
CA GLU A 149 9.47 -11.94 1.81
C GLU A 149 8.71 -11.20 2.91
N VAL A 150 8.85 -11.63 4.17
CA VAL A 150 8.26 -10.93 5.33
C VAL A 150 8.87 -9.54 5.48
N LEU A 151 10.19 -9.40 5.41
CA LEU A 151 10.86 -8.09 5.45
C LEU A 151 10.38 -7.18 4.32
N ARG A 152 10.22 -7.71 3.12
CA ARG A 152 9.69 -6.97 1.97
C ARG A 152 8.26 -6.50 2.21
N ALA A 153 7.38 -7.39 2.67
CA ALA A 153 5.99 -7.05 2.93
C ALA A 153 5.85 -5.97 4.01
N ILE A 154 6.64 -6.06 5.10
CA ILE A 154 6.72 -4.98 6.11
C ILE A 154 7.26 -3.70 5.48
N GLY A 155 8.33 -3.77 4.66
CA GLY A 155 8.89 -2.61 3.98
C GLY A 155 7.96 -1.96 2.96
N PHE A 156 6.99 -2.70 2.42
CA PHE A 156 5.96 -2.19 1.52
C PHE A 156 4.83 -1.56 2.33
N ALA A 157 4.36 -2.23 3.38
CA ALA A 157 3.31 -1.71 4.27
C ALA A 157 3.79 -0.52 5.09
N GLY A 158 5.10 -0.46 5.33
CA GLY A 158 5.77 0.48 6.20
C GLY A 158 5.65 0.15 7.68
N ALA A 159 4.44 -0.22 8.09
CA ALA A 159 4.13 -0.67 9.43
C ALA A 159 2.99 -1.69 9.39
N VAL A 160 3.05 -2.68 10.26
CA VAL A 160 1.99 -3.69 10.46
C VAL A 160 1.74 -3.91 11.94
N GLU A 161 0.52 -4.28 12.34
CA GLU A 161 0.20 -4.56 13.75
C GLU A 161 0.29 -6.05 14.05
N THR A 162 -0.05 -6.87 13.07
CA THR A 162 -0.27 -8.30 13.25
C THR A 162 0.25 -9.09 12.05
N ALA A 163 0.50 -10.38 12.26
CA ALA A 163 0.86 -11.30 11.18
C ALA A 163 -0.21 -11.35 10.06
N SER A 164 -1.48 -11.09 10.37
CA SER A 164 -2.57 -11.05 9.37
C SER A 164 -2.50 -9.86 8.43
N ASP A 165 -1.72 -8.83 8.75
CA ASP A 165 -1.52 -7.69 7.85
C ASP A 165 -0.55 -8.02 6.71
N LEU A 166 0.21 -9.11 6.82
CA LEU A 166 1.20 -9.57 5.86
C LEU A 166 0.57 -10.57 4.87
N VAL A 167 -0.47 -10.12 4.17
CA VAL A 167 -1.21 -10.93 3.20
C VAL A 167 -0.28 -11.47 2.10
N GLY A 168 -0.41 -12.75 1.78
CA GLY A 168 0.39 -13.40 0.73
C GLY A 168 1.82 -13.78 1.14
N CYS A 169 2.15 -13.76 2.44
CA CYS A 169 3.43 -14.21 2.99
C CYS A 169 3.38 -15.63 3.62
N GLY A 170 2.35 -16.42 3.27
CA GLY A 170 2.11 -17.76 3.82
C GLY A 170 1.16 -17.77 5.02
N GLU A 171 1.21 -18.86 5.79
CA GLU A 171 0.33 -19.09 6.93
C GLU A 171 0.66 -18.19 8.13
N ALA A 172 -0.37 -17.77 8.87
CA ALA A 172 -0.22 -16.80 9.96
C ALA A 172 0.67 -17.31 11.13
N SER A 173 0.74 -18.63 11.35
CA SER A 173 1.66 -19.24 12.32
C SER A 173 3.11 -19.06 11.91
N ASP A 174 3.41 -19.32 10.64
CA ASP A 174 4.76 -19.32 10.09
C ASP A 174 5.30 -17.88 10.01
N ILE A 175 4.42 -16.93 9.69
CA ILE A 175 4.71 -15.50 9.74
C ILE A 175 5.05 -15.08 11.17
N ARG A 176 4.31 -15.52 12.19
CA ARG A 176 4.59 -15.16 13.59
C ARG A 176 5.94 -15.69 14.08
N ASP A 177 6.26 -16.92 13.72
CA ASP A 177 7.56 -17.53 14.06
C ASP A 177 8.69 -16.80 13.33
N THR A 178 8.48 -16.40 12.08
CA THR A 178 9.42 -15.60 11.30
C THR A 178 9.61 -14.20 11.90
N LEU A 179 8.54 -13.51 12.27
CA LEU A 179 8.60 -12.21 12.96
C LEU A 179 9.37 -12.30 14.28
N THR A 180 9.20 -13.38 15.04
CA THR A 180 9.94 -13.61 16.29
C THR A 180 11.45 -13.75 16.04
N ARG A 181 11.84 -14.49 14.99
CA ARG A 181 13.25 -14.64 14.60
C ARG A 181 13.84 -13.33 14.10
N LEU A 182 13.13 -12.61 13.22
CA LEU A 182 13.54 -11.30 12.71
C LEU A 182 13.68 -10.26 13.83
N GLY A 183 12.78 -10.28 14.83
CA GLY A 183 12.84 -9.40 15.99
C GLY A 183 14.02 -9.72 16.89
N THR A 184 14.31 -11.01 17.11
CA THR A 184 15.50 -11.46 17.85
C THR A 184 16.80 -11.03 17.16
N ALA A 185 16.80 -11.01 15.82
CA ALA A 185 17.91 -10.52 15.01
C ALA A 185 17.99 -8.99 14.91
N GLY A 186 17.05 -8.25 15.53
CA GLY A 186 17.02 -6.77 15.47
C GLY A 186 16.67 -6.20 14.09
N LEU A 187 16.04 -6.98 13.21
CA LEU A 187 15.67 -6.55 11.86
C LEU A 187 14.28 -5.90 11.81
N VAL A 188 13.42 -6.21 12.79
CA VAL A 188 12.09 -5.61 12.96
C VAL A 188 11.90 -5.19 14.42
N SER A 189 11.03 -4.21 14.66
CA SER A 189 10.70 -3.76 16.02
C SER A 189 9.92 -4.83 16.81
N SER A 190 10.02 -4.77 18.14
CA SER A 190 9.30 -5.65 19.08
C SER A 190 8.04 -5.01 19.69
N ASP A 191 7.62 -3.87 19.16
CA ASP A 191 6.49 -3.10 19.68
C ASP A 191 5.15 -3.64 19.20
N SER A 192 4.04 -3.07 19.68
CA SER A 192 2.70 -3.37 19.16
C SER A 192 2.51 -3.03 17.68
N VAL A 193 3.43 -2.24 17.12
CA VAL A 193 3.52 -1.93 15.70
C VAL A 193 4.90 -2.37 15.22
N ILE A 194 4.90 -3.30 14.27
CA ILE A 194 6.08 -3.89 13.69
C ILE A 194 6.50 -3.06 12.47
N THR A 195 7.72 -2.55 12.50
CA THR A 195 8.37 -1.81 11.41
C THR A 195 9.73 -2.43 11.13
N LEU A 196 10.30 -2.15 9.95
CA LEU A 196 11.71 -2.46 9.73
C LEU A 196 12.59 -1.60 10.65
N MET A 197 13.63 -2.21 11.18
CA MET A 197 14.74 -1.50 11.83
C MET A 197 15.80 -1.17 10.78
N PRO A 198 16.75 -0.25 11.04
CA PRO A 198 17.80 0.10 10.08
C PRO A 198 18.58 -1.11 9.53
N ALA A 199 18.80 -2.13 10.37
CA ALA A 199 19.43 -3.38 9.95
C ALA A 199 18.53 -4.18 8.97
N GLY A 200 17.22 -4.24 9.20
CA GLY A 200 16.26 -4.87 8.30
C GLY A 200 16.13 -4.15 6.96
N GLU A 201 16.14 -2.81 6.97
CA GLU A 201 16.18 -1.99 5.75
C GLU A 201 17.45 -2.26 4.94
N ALA A 202 18.61 -2.34 5.60
CA ALA A 202 19.88 -2.64 4.95
C ALA A 202 19.92 -4.04 4.33
N VAL A 203 19.36 -5.04 5.02
CA VAL A 203 19.19 -6.41 4.49
C VAL A 203 18.30 -6.40 3.25
N LEU A 204 17.16 -5.72 3.32
CA LEU A 204 16.20 -5.62 2.21
C LEU A 204 16.83 -4.91 1.01
N ALA A 205 17.50 -3.78 1.21
CA ALA A 205 18.20 -3.04 0.17
C ALA A 205 19.30 -3.89 -0.50
N SER A 206 20.10 -4.60 0.30
CA SER A 206 21.14 -5.50 -0.22
C SER A 206 20.56 -6.67 -1.03
N TRP A 207 19.36 -7.14 -0.69
CA TRP A 207 18.69 -8.16 -1.46
C TRP A 207 18.22 -7.65 -2.82
N PHE A 208 17.58 -6.47 -2.88
CA PHE A 208 17.21 -5.82 -4.15
C PHE A 208 18.44 -5.47 -5.01
N GLU A 209 19.52 -4.96 -4.41
CA GLU A 209 20.75 -4.63 -5.13
C GLU A 209 21.36 -5.86 -5.83
N ARG A 210 21.41 -7.00 -5.13
CA ARG A 210 21.94 -8.26 -5.69
C ARG A 210 21.12 -8.74 -6.88
N ASP A 211 19.80 -8.73 -6.76
CA ASP A 211 18.92 -9.20 -7.84
C ASP A 211 18.98 -8.24 -9.04
N ARG A 212 19.02 -6.93 -8.78
CA ARG A 212 19.21 -5.90 -9.83
C ARG A 212 20.54 -6.06 -10.56
N ALA A 213 21.62 -6.36 -9.82
CA ALA A 213 22.94 -6.58 -10.41
C ALA A 213 22.99 -7.83 -11.31
N GLY A 214 22.03 -8.76 -11.17
CA GLY A 214 21.84 -9.90 -12.07
C GLY A 214 21.25 -9.53 -13.44
N LEU A 215 20.74 -8.31 -13.60
CA LEU A 215 20.15 -7.80 -14.84
C LEU A 215 21.05 -6.73 -15.46
N SER A 216 21.36 -6.86 -16.75
CA SER A 216 21.97 -5.78 -17.50
C SER A 216 21.03 -4.56 -17.60
N PRO A 217 21.56 -3.34 -17.80
CA PRO A 217 20.72 -2.15 -17.98
C PRO A 217 19.66 -2.30 -19.09
N ALA A 218 20.03 -2.97 -20.20
CA ALA A 218 19.11 -3.24 -21.30
C ALA A 218 17.98 -4.21 -20.90
N GLU A 219 18.26 -5.22 -20.06
CA GLU A 219 17.24 -6.13 -19.53
C GLU A 219 16.31 -5.42 -18.53
N GLN A 220 16.85 -4.52 -17.71
CA GLN A 220 16.06 -3.68 -16.80
C GLN A 220 15.10 -2.77 -17.57
N ASP A 221 15.56 -2.12 -18.64
CA ASP A 221 14.72 -1.33 -19.52
C ASP A 221 13.66 -2.20 -20.20
N ALA A 222 14.06 -3.33 -20.80
CA ALA A 222 13.14 -4.24 -21.47
C ALA A 222 12.06 -4.78 -20.52
N MET A 223 12.43 -5.11 -19.28
CA MET A 223 11.48 -5.55 -18.25
C MET A 223 10.45 -4.47 -17.95
N HIS A 224 10.89 -3.23 -17.75
CA HIS A 224 9.99 -2.11 -17.52
C HIS A 224 9.02 -1.90 -18.70
N GLU A 225 9.55 -1.87 -19.92
CA GLU A 225 8.77 -1.68 -21.14
C GLU A 225 7.71 -2.79 -21.33
N ALA A 226 8.09 -4.03 -21.04
CA ALA A 226 7.21 -5.21 -21.14
C ALA A 226 6.13 -5.24 -20.05
N PHE A 227 6.42 -4.74 -18.85
CA PHE A 227 5.45 -4.73 -17.74
C PHE A 227 4.35 -3.67 -17.92
N ARG A 228 4.69 -2.48 -18.45
CA ARG A 228 3.74 -1.37 -18.60
C ARG A 228 2.40 -1.71 -19.29
N PRO A 229 2.36 -2.41 -20.44
CA PRO A 229 1.07 -2.77 -21.04
C PRO A 229 0.23 -3.68 -20.14
N LEU A 230 0.84 -4.60 -19.39
CA LEU A 230 0.13 -5.46 -18.46
C LEU A 230 -0.46 -4.65 -17.28
N ASP A 231 0.31 -3.70 -16.75
CA ASP A 231 -0.14 -2.82 -15.65
C ASP A 231 -1.29 -1.90 -16.07
N ARG A 232 -1.31 -1.42 -17.32
CA ARG A 232 -2.46 -0.68 -17.85
C ARG A 232 -3.70 -1.56 -17.98
N GLU A 233 -3.52 -2.79 -18.45
CA GLU A 233 -4.62 -3.72 -18.64
C GLU A 233 -5.29 -4.10 -17.31
N ILE A 234 -4.52 -4.46 -16.28
CA ILE A 234 -5.12 -4.81 -14.98
C ILE A 234 -5.91 -3.64 -14.38
N LYS A 235 -5.47 -2.39 -14.58
CA LYS A 235 -6.17 -1.20 -14.08
C LYS A 235 -7.48 -0.97 -14.82
N SER A 236 -7.47 -1.19 -16.13
CA SER A 236 -8.67 -1.20 -16.96
C SER A 236 -9.65 -2.26 -16.47
N LEU A 237 -9.18 -3.50 -16.27
CA LEU A 237 -9.99 -4.61 -15.80
C LEU A 237 -10.54 -4.41 -14.39
N ALA A 238 -9.72 -3.92 -13.44
CA ALA A 238 -10.18 -3.61 -12.10
C ALA A 238 -11.29 -2.54 -12.11
N SER A 239 -11.18 -1.57 -13.01
CA SER A 239 -12.21 -0.54 -13.19
C SER A 239 -13.50 -1.11 -13.80
N ALA A 240 -13.37 -1.91 -14.86
CA ALA A 240 -14.50 -2.58 -15.51
C ALA A 240 -15.22 -3.53 -14.55
N TRP A 241 -14.46 -4.28 -13.76
CA TRP A 241 -14.97 -5.15 -12.71
C TRP A 241 -15.81 -4.39 -11.70
N GLN A 242 -15.29 -3.27 -11.17
CA GLN A 242 -16.02 -2.44 -10.20
C GLN A 242 -17.30 -1.85 -10.77
N GLU A 243 -17.28 -1.40 -12.02
CA GLU A 243 -18.46 -0.88 -12.71
C GLU A 243 -19.52 -1.97 -12.91
N ALA A 244 -19.11 -3.15 -13.37
CA ALA A 244 -19.99 -4.31 -13.54
C ALA A 244 -20.56 -4.80 -12.20
N ASP A 245 -19.74 -4.82 -11.15
CA ASP A 245 -20.13 -5.25 -9.82
C ASP A 245 -21.17 -4.32 -9.19
N ALA A 246 -20.97 -3.00 -9.32
CA ALA A 246 -21.91 -1.99 -8.83
C ALA A 246 -23.25 -2.01 -9.59
N ALA A 247 -23.24 -2.38 -10.87
CA ALA A 247 -24.42 -2.49 -11.70
C ALA A 247 -25.16 -3.85 -11.57
N ASP A 248 -24.57 -4.81 -10.84
CA ASP A 248 -24.99 -6.21 -10.81
C ASP A 248 -25.11 -6.85 -12.22
N ASP A 249 -24.20 -6.45 -13.12
CA ASP A 249 -24.17 -6.90 -14.51
C ASP A 249 -23.29 -8.16 -14.65
N TRP A 250 -23.93 -9.31 -14.70
CA TRP A 250 -23.23 -10.60 -14.79
C TRP A 250 -22.55 -10.83 -16.14
N ASP A 251 -23.11 -10.32 -17.24
CA ASP A 251 -22.51 -10.47 -18.57
C ASP A 251 -21.21 -9.63 -18.66
N ALA A 252 -21.19 -8.44 -18.07
CA ALA A 252 -20.00 -7.60 -17.98
C ALA A 252 -18.95 -8.17 -17.01
N ARG A 253 -19.36 -8.75 -15.87
CA ARG A 253 -18.45 -9.48 -14.97
C ARG A 253 -17.77 -10.65 -15.69
N LEU A 254 -18.52 -11.44 -16.46
CA LEU A 254 -17.97 -12.58 -17.21
C LEU A 254 -16.95 -12.13 -18.26
N GLN A 255 -17.26 -11.08 -19.04
CA GLN A 255 -16.31 -10.50 -20.00
C GLN A 255 -15.01 -10.03 -19.32
N THR A 256 -15.11 -9.48 -18.12
CA THR A 256 -13.95 -9.02 -17.35
C THR A 256 -13.11 -10.20 -16.85
N ILE A 257 -13.72 -11.33 -16.47
CA ILE A 257 -13.02 -12.57 -16.09
C ILE A 257 -12.32 -13.21 -17.30
N GLU A 258 -12.96 -13.22 -18.47
CA GLU A 258 -12.34 -13.71 -19.71
C GLU A 258 -11.10 -12.88 -20.06
N ALA A 259 -11.19 -11.56 -19.98
CA ALA A 259 -10.07 -10.66 -20.22
C ALA A 259 -8.96 -10.78 -19.14
N LEU A 260 -9.34 -11.00 -17.87
CA LEU A 260 -8.39 -11.32 -16.81
C LEU A 260 -7.60 -12.59 -17.13
N THR A 261 -8.24 -13.61 -17.68
CA THR A 261 -7.57 -14.88 -18.04
C THR A 261 -6.52 -14.65 -19.13
N ALA A 262 -6.84 -13.86 -20.16
CA ALA A 262 -5.89 -13.50 -21.21
C ALA A 262 -4.71 -12.66 -20.66
N LEU A 263 -4.99 -11.70 -19.78
CA LEU A 263 -3.94 -10.95 -19.07
C LEU A 263 -3.08 -11.87 -18.20
N HIS A 264 -3.69 -12.84 -17.53
CA HIS A 264 -2.99 -13.80 -16.67
C HIS A 264 -2.00 -14.63 -17.46
N GLU A 265 -2.38 -15.17 -18.62
CA GLU A 265 -1.47 -15.91 -19.51
C GLU A 265 -0.28 -15.03 -19.94
N ALA A 266 -0.53 -13.79 -20.36
CA ALA A 266 0.52 -12.85 -20.72
C ALA A 266 1.45 -12.51 -19.54
N THR A 267 0.88 -12.42 -18.33
CA THR A 267 1.63 -12.18 -17.09
C THR A 267 2.52 -13.36 -16.73
N LEU A 268 2.02 -14.60 -16.85
CA LEU A 268 2.84 -15.79 -16.61
C LEU A 268 4.00 -15.87 -17.60
N ALA A 269 3.76 -15.58 -18.88
CA ALA A 269 4.82 -15.53 -19.89
C ALA A 269 5.89 -14.45 -19.57
N PHE A 270 5.46 -13.28 -19.08
CA PHE A 270 6.36 -12.24 -18.59
C PHE A 270 7.21 -12.75 -17.42
N LEU A 271 6.59 -13.33 -16.38
CA LEU A 271 7.31 -13.84 -15.20
C LEU A 271 8.29 -14.96 -15.58
N ASP A 272 7.86 -15.88 -16.43
CA ASP A 272 8.68 -17.02 -16.89
C ASP A 272 9.91 -16.56 -17.69
N SER A 273 9.84 -15.42 -18.38
CA SER A 273 10.97 -14.83 -19.12
C SER A 273 12.12 -14.38 -18.21
N TYR A 274 11.85 -14.15 -16.93
CA TYR A 274 12.85 -13.69 -15.94
C TYR A 274 13.10 -14.68 -14.80
N ALA A 275 12.36 -15.79 -14.76
CA ALA A 275 12.40 -16.74 -13.64
C ALA A 275 13.79 -17.32 -13.35
N SER A 276 14.63 -17.50 -14.36
CA SER A 276 16.01 -17.99 -14.18
C SER A 276 16.93 -16.98 -13.51
N THR A 277 16.71 -15.68 -13.78
CA THR A 277 17.57 -14.59 -13.29
C THR A 277 17.04 -14.03 -11.97
N LEU A 278 15.72 -14.04 -11.78
CA LEU A 278 15.02 -13.54 -10.61
C LEU A 278 14.15 -14.64 -10.00
N PRO A 279 14.74 -15.58 -9.23
CA PRO A 279 13.98 -16.65 -8.57
C PRO A 279 12.83 -16.14 -7.69
N ARG A 280 12.94 -14.90 -7.17
CA ARG A 280 11.89 -14.24 -6.38
C ARG A 280 10.55 -14.11 -7.11
N LEU A 281 10.52 -14.18 -8.44
CA LEU A 281 9.28 -14.02 -9.21
C LEU A 281 8.36 -15.25 -9.10
N ALA A 282 8.88 -16.39 -8.67
CA ALA A 282 8.09 -17.61 -8.49
C ALA A 282 6.93 -17.42 -7.51
N VAL A 283 7.12 -16.66 -6.43
CA VAL A 283 6.05 -16.40 -5.45
C VAL A 283 4.89 -15.62 -6.05
N PHE A 284 5.16 -14.66 -6.94
CA PHE A 284 4.10 -13.90 -7.63
C PHE A 284 3.36 -14.76 -8.64
N ARG A 285 4.10 -15.63 -9.34
CA ARG A 285 3.51 -16.61 -10.26
C ARG A 285 2.50 -17.51 -9.56
N GLU A 286 2.87 -18.02 -8.39
CA GLU A 286 2.01 -18.87 -7.56
C GLU A 286 0.78 -18.10 -7.04
N ARG A 287 1.00 -16.94 -6.42
CA ARG A 287 -0.09 -16.12 -5.85
C ARG A 287 -1.10 -15.67 -6.90
N LEU A 288 -0.64 -15.18 -8.05
CA LEU A 288 -1.51 -14.78 -9.16
C LEU A 288 -2.28 -15.98 -9.73
N GLY A 289 -1.63 -17.14 -9.83
CA GLY A 289 -2.28 -18.39 -10.28
C GLY A 289 -3.41 -18.81 -9.34
N GLN A 290 -3.13 -18.90 -8.04
CA GLN A 290 -4.12 -19.27 -7.02
C GLN A 290 -5.32 -18.31 -7.01
N ALA A 291 -5.07 -16.99 -7.09
CA ALA A 291 -6.15 -16.01 -7.15
C ALA A 291 -6.97 -16.12 -8.44
N CYS A 292 -6.33 -16.36 -9.59
CA CYS A 292 -7.01 -16.55 -10.87
C CYS A 292 -7.91 -17.78 -10.85
N GLU A 293 -7.40 -18.92 -10.35
CA GLU A 293 -8.18 -20.16 -10.18
C GLU A 293 -9.43 -19.93 -9.33
N LYS A 294 -9.29 -19.23 -8.20
CA LYS A 294 -10.43 -18.89 -7.33
C LYS A 294 -11.47 -17.99 -8.00
N VAL A 295 -11.03 -17.00 -8.79
CA VAL A 295 -11.95 -16.17 -9.58
C VAL A 295 -12.72 -17.02 -10.59
N LEU A 296 -12.04 -17.95 -11.27
CA LEU A 296 -12.67 -18.87 -12.23
C LEU A 296 -13.64 -19.87 -11.57
N ASP A 297 -13.36 -20.26 -10.32
CA ASP A 297 -14.24 -21.09 -9.49
C ASP A 297 -15.44 -20.31 -8.91
N GLY A 298 -15.54 -19.01 -9.21
CA GLY A 298 -16.65 -18.15 -8.81
C GLY A 298 -16.47 -17.47 -7.45
N GLU A 299 -15.32 -17.59 -6.81
CA GLU A 299 -14.95 -16.81 -5.61
C GLU A 299 -14.55 -15.38 -6.03
N THR A 300 -15.54 -14.59 -6.44
CA THR A 300 -15.36 -13.27 -7.07
C THR A 300 -14.60 -12.24 -6.21
N GLU A 301 -14.58 -12.43 -4.88
CA GLU A 301 -13.77 -11.61 -3.97
C GLU A 301 -12.27 -11.68 -4.25
N TYR A 302 -11.77 -12.75 -4.87
CA TYR A 302 -10.37 -12.91 -5.26
C TYR A 302 -9.98 -12.11 -6.50
N PHE A 303 -10.89 -11.36 -7.13
CA PHE A 303 -10.50 -10.42 -8.19
C PHE A 303 -9.84 -9.18 -7.58
N THR A 304 -10.60 -8.38 -6.82
CA THR A 304 -10.17 -7.08 -6.31
C THR A 304 -10.15 -6.95 -4.78
N GLY A 305 -10.53 -7.99 -4.04
CA GLY A 305 -10.69 -7.90 -2.58
C GLY A 305 -9.38 -7.60 -1.86
N VAL A 306 -9.40 -6.59 -0.99
CA VAL A 306 -8.18 -6.11 -0.28
C VAL A 306 -7.86 -6.87 1.00
N LYS A 307 -8.79 -7.70 1.47
CA LYS A 307 -8.66 -8.49 2.73
C LYS A 307 -8.20 -9.94 2.49
N VAL A 308 -8.18 -10.35 1.23
CA VAL A 308 -7.70 -11.65 0.79
C VAL A 308 -6.51 -11.45 -0.14
N ASP A 309 -5.75 -12.51 -0.40
CA ASP A 309 -4.69 -12.47 -1.40
C ASP A 309 -5.27 -12.54 -2.82
N SER A 310 -6.08 -11.53 -3.17
CA SER A 310 -6.72 -11.40 -4.47
C SER A 310 -5.71 -11.16 -5.58
N TYR A 311 -6.15 -11.33 -6.82
CA TYR A 311 -5.36 -11.08 -8.00
C TYR A 311 -4.83 -9.65 -8.00
N HIS A 312 -5.67 -8.68 -7.63
CA HIS A 312 -5.27 -7.28 -7.49
C HIS A 312 -4.22 -7.07 -6.38
N THR A 313 -4.36 -7.72 -5.22
CA THR A 313 -3.38 -7.61 -4.11
C THR A 313 -2.03 -8.22 -4.49
N ALA A 314 -2.04 -9.39 -5.13
CA ALA A 314 -0.84 -10.04 -5.64
C ALA A 314 -0.18 -9.22 -6.77
N TRP A 315 -0.98 -8.67 -7.68
CA TRP A 315 -0.51 -7.77 -8.74
C TRP A 315 0.19 -6.54 -8.18
N PHE A 316 -0.44 -5.88 -7.21
CA PHE A 316 0.13 -4.69 -6.59
C PHE A 316 1.47 -5.01 -5.91
N SER A 317 1.55 -6.15 -5.22
CA SER A 317 2.79 -6.62 -4.60
C SER A 317 3.89 -6.86 -5.64
N LEU A 318 3.55 -7.44 -6.80
CA LEU A 318 4.48 -7.62 -7.92
C LEU A 318 4.95 -6.28 -8.48
N HIS A 319 4.04 -5.34 -8.71
CA HIS A 319 4.38 -4.02 -9.26
C HIS A 319 5.35 -3.27 -8.32
N GLU A 320 5.07 -3.22 -7.02
CA GLU A 320 5.97 -2.58 -6.04
C GLU A 320 7.35 -3.24 -5.98
N ASP A 321 7.41 -4.59 -6.09
CA ASP A 321 8.67 -5.32 -6.14
C ASP A 321 9.49 -4.94 -7.39
N LEU A 322 8.85 -4.87 -8.55
CA LEU A 322 9.52 -4.48 -9.80
C LEU A 322 9.98 -3.02 -9.77
N LEU A 323 9.19 -2.08 -9.26
CA LEU A 323 9.59 -0.67 -9.15
C LEU A 323 10.85 -0.52 -8.29
N ARG A 324 10.86 -1.18 -7.12
CA ARG A 324 12.03 -1.16 -6.21
C ARG A 324 13.23 -1.88 -6.80
N LEU A 325 13.01 -3.03 -7.45
CA LEU A 325 14.07 -3.78 -8.15
C LEU A 325 14.72 -2.95 -9.25
N LEU A 326 13.94 -2.20 -10.02
CA LEU A 326 14.43 -1.36 -11.11
C LEU A 326 14.87 0.04 -10.66
N ALA A 327 14.72 0.36 -9.35
CA ALA A 327 14.90 1.68 -8.77
C ALA A 327 14.20 2.79 -9.57
N ARG A 328 12.93 2.55 -9.90
CA ARG A 328 12.05 3.50 -10.58
C ARG A 328 10.97 3.97 -9.63
N GLU A 329 10.59 5.23 -9.79
CA GLU A 329 9.38 5.75 -9.17
C GLU A 329 8.16 5.32 -9.99
N ARG A 330 7.01 5.24 -9.32
CA ARG A 330 5.74 4.93 -9.99
C ARG A 330 5.41 6.07 -10.94
N ASP A 331 5.08 5.74 -12.19
CA ASP A 331 4.60 6.75 -13.13
C ASP A 331 3.34 7.41 -12.52
N PRO A 332 3.29 8.75 -12.45
CA PRO A 332 2.07 9.44 -12.07
C PRO A 332 1.10 9.28 -13.24
N GLU A 333 0.24 8.27 -13.16
CA GLU A 333 -0.90 8.12 -14.08
C GLU A 333 -1.83 9.33 -14.07
#